data_AF-A0A6C0ELN2-F1
#
_entry.id   AF-A0A6C0ELN2-F1
#
_cell.length_a   1.000
_cell.length_b   1.000
_cell.length_c   1.000
_cell.angle_alpha   90.00
_cell.angle_beta   90.00
_cell.angle_gamma   90.00
#
_symmetry.space_group_name_H-M   'P 1'
#
loop_
_entity.id
_entity.type
_entity.pdbx_description
1 polymer ?
#
loop_
_entity_poly.entity_id
_entity_poly.type
_entity_poly.pdbx_seq_one_letter_code
_entity_poly.pdbx_strand_id
1 'polypeptide(L)'
;MQTVPIGKGHESDPHYRYIRPVVAIHSEKDKTVIENLEKIANALHIPSETLMAYFKCKLNTRVKGTAITGKISASKLESLINEFIEEYILCPSKTCRLPELHLRASKKKNEIVLQCKACGHKGRIKDNGKITKCVYNSLPKKQTRQVKIECLECGNTDEVDYAILKSGWSDEVKLG
;
A
#
# COMPACT_ATOMS: atom_id res chain seq x y z
N MET A 1 17.70 16.49 5.08
CA MET A 1 17.42 15.32 4.22
C MET A 1 16.84 15.85 2.92
N GLN A 2 17.36 15.41 1.77
CA GLN A 2 16.86 15.88 0.47
C GLN A 2 15.46 15.31 0.21
N THR A 3 14.54 16.15 -0.27
CA THR A 3 13.15 15.80 -0.57
C THR A 3 12.82 16.07 -2.03
N VAL A 4 11.88 15.32 -2.57
CA VAL A 4 11.39 15.44 -3.95
C VAL A 4 9.86 15.44 -3.97
N PRO A 5 9.24 16.13 -4.95
CA PRO A 5 7.79 16.12 -5.10
C PRO A 5 7.26 14.73 -5.47
N ILE A 6 6.03 14.43 -5.05
CA ILE A 6 5.30 13.22 -5.42
C ILE A 6 4.56 13.48 -6.74
N GLY A 7 4.95 12.78 -7.81
CA GLY A 7 4.39 12.94 -9.15
C GLY A 7 5.21 13.88 -10.04
N LYS A 8 5.03 13.76 -11.36
CA LYS A 8 5.78 14.56 -12.35
C LYS A 8 5.20 15.98 -12.51
N GLY A 9 6.07 16.96 -12.73
CA GLY A 9 5.69 18.33 -13.11
C GLY A 9 5.62 19.37 -11.98
N HIS A 10 6.01 18.98 -10.76
CA HIS A 10 6.01 19.87 -9.58
C HIS A 10 7.42 20.28 -9.12
N GLU A 11 8.44 20.07 -9.95
CA GLU A 11 9.85 20.35 -9.61
C GLU A 11 10.15 21.85 -9.50
N SER A 12 9.38 22.68 -10.22
CA SER A 12 9.53 24.13 -10.24
C SER A 12 8.63 24.86 -9.23
N ASP A 13 7.73 24.16 -8.54
CA ASP A 13 6.80 24.76 -7.57
C ASP A 13 7.37 24.67 -6.15
N PRO A 14 7.85 25.80 -5.56
CA PRO A 14 8.45 25.78 -4.23
C PRO A 14 7.44 25.49 -3.10
N HIS A 15 6.14 25.65 -3.38
CA HIS A 15 5.07 25.48 -2.39
C HIS A 15 4.32 24.16 -2.54
N TYR A 16 4.87 23.22 -3.33
CA TYR A 16 4.24 21.92 -3.50
C TYR A 16 4.16 21.15 -2.17
N ARG A 17 2.94 20.84 -1.75
CA ARG A 17 2.67 20.25 -0.42
C ARG A 17 3.12 18.78 -0.30
N TYR A 18 3.03 18.01 -1.38
CA TYR A 18 3.19 16.56 -1.31
C TYR A 18 4.63 16.16 -1.66
N ILE A 19 5.45 15.96 -0.63
CA ILE A 19 6.87 15.63 -0.80
C ILE A 19 7.22 14.29 -0.14
N ARG A 20 8.25 13.63 -0.67
CA ARG A 20 8.86 12.44 -0.08
C ARG A 20 10.38 12.60 0.03
N PRO A 21 11.06 11.91 0.95
CA PRO A 21 12.52 11.89 0.98
C PRO A 21 13.08 11.15 -0.26
N VAL A 22 14.23 11.60 -0.74
CA VAL A 22 15.01 10.88 -1.77
C VAL A 22 15.50 9.55 -1.20
N VAL A 23 15.53 8.50 -2.02
CA VAL A 23 15.96 7.16 -1.62
C VAL A 23 17.42 7.14 -1.18
N ALA A 24 17.63 6.61 0.02
CA ALA A 24 18.94 6.38 0.60
C ALA A 24 19.25 4.88 0.51
N ILE A 25 20.33 4.55 -0.20
CA ILE A 25 20.76 3.18 -0.42
C ILE A 25 22.11 2.93 0.25
N HIS A 26 22.24 1.75 0.84
CA HIS A 26 23.48 1.21 1.35
C HIS A 26 23.84 -0.05 0.54
N SER A 27 25.02 -0.07 -0.08
CA SER A 27 25.48 -1.21 -0.86
C SER A 27 26.34 -2.14 0.01
N GLU A 28 25.84 -3.35 0.28
CA GLU A 28 26.55 -4.36 1.05
C GLU A 28 26.85 -5.57 0.16
N LYS A 29 28.13 -5.74 -0.22
CA LYS A 29 28.62 -6.81 -1.12
C LYS A 29 27.83 -6.83 -2.45
N ASP A 30 26.88 -7.75 -2.56
CA ASP A 30 26.00 -7.96 -3.72
C ASP A 30 24.52 -7.70 -3.41
N LYS A 31 24.25 -6.93 -2.36
CA LYS A 31 22.90 -6.54 -1.96
C LYS A 31 22.81 -5.02 -1.85
N THR A 32 21.67 -4.50 -2.24
CA THR A 32 21.31 -3.09 -2.06
C THR A 32 20.26 -3.01 -0.96
N VAL A 33 20.60 -2.33 0.14
CA VAL A 33 19.71 -2.11 1.30
C VAL A 33 19.12 -0.71 1.21
N ILE A 34 17.80 -0.59 1.36
CA ILE A 34 17.12 0.71 1.38
C ILE A 34 16.96 1.14 2.83
N GLU A 35 17.66 2.20 3.24
CA GLU A 35 17.70 2.64 4.64
C GLU A 35 16.43 3.40 5.04
N ASN A 36 15.90 4.22 4.13
CA ASN A 36 14.78 5.12 4.39
C ASN A 36 13.44 4.61 3.84
N LEU A 37 13.30 3.30 3.63
CA LEU A 37 12.11 2.68 3.04
C LEU A 37 10.82 3.08 3.79
N GLU A 38 10.82 2.97 5.12
CA GLU A 38 9.68 3.30 5.97
C GLU A 38 9.26 4.77 5.81
N LYS A 39 10.23 5.68 5.72
CA LYS A 39 9.95 7.11 5.54
C LYS A 39 9.28 7.40 4.19
N ILE A 40 9.73 6.72 3.14
CA ILE A 40 9.13 6.83 1.81
C ILE A 40 7.72 6.24 1.82
N ALA A 41 7.54 5.04 2.38
CA ALA A 41 6.25 4.37 2.44
C ALA A 41 5.21 5.19 3.22
N ASN A 42 5.60 5.78 4.35
CA ASN A 42 4.76 6.67 5.14
C ASN A 42 4.35 7.93 4.38
N ALA A 43 5.27 8.55 3.62
CA ALA A 43 4.96 9.71 2.77
C ALA A 43 3.95 9.38 1.66
N LEU A 44 3.90 8.11 1.23
CA LEU A 44 2.95 7.60 0.23
C LEU A 44 1.69 6.98 0.84
N HIS A 45 1.55 6.95 2.17
CA HIS A 45 0.45 6.30 2.89
C HIS A 45 0.22 4.82 2.54
N ILE A 46 1.31 4.08 2.30
CA ILE A 46 1.26 2.64 2.03
C ILE A 46 2.15 1.86 3.00
N PRO A 47 1.88 0.56 3.20
CA PRO A 47 2.83 -0.32 3.88
C PRO A 47 4.15 -0.44 3.10
N SER A 48 5.28 -0.45 3.80
CA SER A 48 6.61 -0.63 3.20
C SER A 48 6.74 -1.95 2.44
N GLU A 49 6.07 -3.00 2.91
CA GLU A 49 5.99 -4.31 2.24
C GLU A 49 5.44 -4.22 0.81
N THR A 50 4.47 -3.34 0.56
CA THR A 50 3.88 -3.15 -0.77
C THR A 50 4.88 -2.58 -1.75
N LEU A 51 5.68 -1.61 -1.30
CA LEU A 51 6.73 -1.02 -2.12
C LEU A 51 7.84 -2.04 -2.43
N MET A 52 8.23 -2.86 -1.45
CA MET A 52 9.20 -3.95 -1.67
C MET A 52 8.68 -5.05 -2.59
N ALA A 53 7.40 -5.41 -2.48
CA ALA A 53 6.76 -6.37 -3.37
C ALA A 53 6.74 -5.87 -4.82
N TYR A 54 6.55 -4.56 -5.02
CA TYR A 54 6.66 -3.93 -6.33
C TYR A 54 8.08 -4.05 -6.90
N PHE A 55 9.11 -3.68 -6.14
CA PHE A 55 10.51 -3.81 -6.58
C PHE A 55 10.88 -5.24 -6.92
N LYS A 56 10.47 -6.21 -6.09
CA LYS A 56 10.68 -7.65 -6.34
C LYS A 56 10.18 -8.05 -7.73
N CYS A 57 8.98 -7.61 -8.10
CA CYS A 57 8.35 -8.03 -9.36
C CYS A 57 8.82 -7.23 -10.57
N LYS A 58 9.23 -5.96 -10.39
CA LYS A 58 9.84 -5.15 -11.45
C LYS A 58 11.27 -5.57 -11.78
N LEU A 59 12.07 -5.87 -10.77
CA LEU A 59 13.47 -6.25 -10.94
C LEU A 59 13.65 -7.76 -11.18
N ASN A 60 12.62 -8.56 -10.88
CA ASN A 60 12.67 -10.02 -10.92
C ASN A 60 13.82 -10.60 -10.07
N THR A 61 14.08 -9.96 -8.93
CA THR A 61 15.16 -10.33 -8.00
C THR A 61 14.61 -10.88 -6.69
N ARG A 62 15.51 -11.48 -5.90
CA ARG A 62 15.19 -11.89 -4.53
C ARG A 62 15.22 -10.66 -3.61
N VAL A 63 14.20 -10.55 -2.77
CA VAL A 63 14.07 -9.50 -1.75
C VAL A 63 13.91 -10.15 -0.38
N LYS A 64 14.62 -9.63 0.63
CA LYS A 64 14.53 -10.08 2.03
C LYS A 64 14.52 -8.85 2.94
N GLY A 65 13.40 -8.58 3.59
CA GLY A 65 13.23 -7.35 4.40
C GLY A 65 13.40 -6.11 3.51
N THR A 66 14.31 -5.23 3.89
CA THR A 66 14.68 -3.99 3.15
C THR A 66 15.82 -4.20 2.14
N ALA A 67 16.36 -5.43 2.03
CA ALA A 67 17.48 -5.74 1.16
C ALA A 67 17.04 -6.39 -0.15
N ILE A 68 17.57 -5.89 -1.26
CA ILE A 68 17.37 -6.41 -2.61
C ILE A 68 18.67 -7.07 -3.07
N THR A 69 18.60 -8.28 -3.61
CA THR A 69 19.75 -8.95 -4.22
C THR A 69 20.11 -8.27 -5.55
N GLY A 70 21.39 -7.93 -5.70
CA GLY A 70 21.95 -7.23 -6.85
C GLY A 70 22.45 -5.83 -6.51
N LYS A 71 23.27 -5.28 -7.41
CA LYS A 71 23.75 -3.90 -7.36
C LYS A 71 22.79 -3.02 -8.13
N ILE A 72 22.08 -2.15 -7.42
CA ILE A 72 21.08 -1.25 -7.99
C ILE A 72 21.48 0.18 -7.67
N SER A 73 21.51 1.04 -8.68
CA SER A 73 21.80 2.46 -8.49
C SER A 73 20.58 3.20 -7.90
N ALA A 74 20.85 4.25 -7.12
CA ALA A 74 19.80 5.09 -6.55
C ALA A 74 18.88 5.67 -7.64
N SER A 75 19.45 6.10 -8.77
CA SER A 75 18.69 6.63 -9.91
C SER A 75 17.69 5.62 -10.48
N LYS A 76 18.08 4.34 -10.59
CA LYS A 76 17.18 3.30 -11.10
C LYS A 76 16.02 3.07 -10.13
N LEU A 77 16.30 3.10 -8.83
CA LEU A 77 15.30 2.90 -7.80
C LEU A 77 14.32 4.08 -7.73
N GLU A 78 14.79 5.33 -7.88
CA GLU A 78 13.94 6.51 -8.00
C GLU A 78 13.00 6.43 -9.20
N SER A 79 13.49 6.00 -10.37
CA SER A 79 12.64 5.79 -11.55
C SER A 79 11.52 4.78 -11.28
N LEU A 80 11.83 3.67 -10.59
CA LEU A 80 10.83 2.67 -10.21
C LEU A 80 9.81 3.22 -9.20
N ILE A 81 10.24 4.04 -8.24
CA ILE A 81 9.32 4.71 -7.30
C ILE A 81 8.40 5.67 -8.04
N ASN A 82 8.93 6.44 -9.00
CA ASN A 82 8.12 7.34 -9.82
C ASN A 82 7.12 6.57 -10.69
N GLU A 83 7.50 5.45 -11.30
CA GLU A 83 6.56 4.56 -12.00
C GLU A 83 5.46 4.04 -11.05
N PHE A 84 5.83 3.62 -9.84
CA PHE A 84 4.88 3.16 -8.83
C PHE A 84 3.89 4.26 -8.42
N ILE A 85 4.37 5.48 -8.21
CA ILE A 85 3.54 6.62 -7.82
C ILE A 85 2.50 6.91 -8.89
N GLU A 86 2.93 6.97 -10.16
CA GLU A 86 2.04 7.24 -11.29
C GLU A 86 0.97 6.15 -11.49
N GLU A 87 1.32 4.88 -11.23
CA GLU A 87 0.40 3.76 -11.42
C GLU A 87 -0.55 3.51 -10.23
N TYR A 88 -0.08 3.68 -8.99
CA TYR A 88 -0.80 3.21 -7.79
C TYR A 88 -1.16 4.30 -6.78
N ILE A 89 -0.40 5.41 -6.72
CA ILE A 89 -0.56 6.43 -5.67
C ILE A 89 -1.37 7.63 -6.17
N LEU A 90 -1.19 8.04 -7.42
CA LEU A 90 -1.94 9.17 -7.97
C LEU A 90 -3.35 8.76 -8.36
N CYS A 91 -4.32 9.62 -8.04
CA CYS A 91 -5.70 9.41 -8.43
C CYS A 91 -5.83 9.22 -9.96
N PRO A 92 -6.50 8.15 -10.43
CA PRO A 92 -6.69 7.90 -11.86
C PRO A 92 -7.62 8.93 -12.52
N SER A 93 -8.39 9.69 -11.72
CA SER A 93 -9.16 10.81 -12.24
C SER A 93 -8.23 11.93 -12.69
N LYS A 94 -8.29 12.26 -13.99
CA LYS A 94 -7.48 13.34 -14.61
C LYS A 94 -7.66 14.70 -13.95
N THR A 95 -8.80 14.94 -13.31
CA THR A 95 -9.11 16.21 -12.63
C THR A 95 -8.47 16.34 -11.25
N CYS A 96 -8.06 15.24 -10.61
CA CYS A 96 -7.57 15.27 -9.24
C CYS A 96 -6.07 15.02 -9.15
N ARG A 97 -5.59 13.86 -9.63
CA ARG A 97 -4.17 13.44 -9.55
C ARG A 97 -3.46 13.74 -8.20
N LEU A 98 -4.19 13.66 -7.08
CA LEU A 98 -3.60 13.80 -5.74
C LEU A 98 -3.20 12.42 -5.17
N PRO A 99 -2.17 12.37 -4.30
CA PRO A 99 -1.67 11.13 -3.70
C PRO A 99 -2.51 10.61 -2.51
N GLU A 100 -3.70 11.17 -2.27
CA GLU A 100 -4.59 10.78 -1.17
C GLU A 100 -5.52 9.63 -1.57
N LEU A 101 -4.92 8.46 -1.84
CA LEU A 101 -5.62 7.24 -2.22
C LEU A 101 -5.58 6.18 -1.11
N HIS A 102 -6.72 5.53 -0.90
CA HIS A 102 -6.79 4.30 -0.12
C HIS A 102 -6.91 3.08 -1.04
N LEU A 103 -5.85 2.28 -1.09
CA LEU A 103 -5.81 1.01 -1.83
C LEU A 103 -6.32 -0.13 -0.96
N ARG A 104 -7.18 -0.99 -1.51
CA ARG A 104 -7.66 -2.21 -0.85
C ARG A 104 -7.70 -3.38 -1.82
N ALA A 105 -7.37 -4.57 -1.31
CA ALA A 105 -7.52 -5.81 -2.05
C ALA A 105 -8.98 -6.31 -1.97
N SER A 106 -9.64 -6.49 -3.11
CA SER A 106 -10.97 -7.08 -3.21
C SER A 106 -10.89 -8.59 -3.45
N LYS A 107 -11.20 -9.38 -2.43
CA LYS A 107 -11.19 -10.87 -2.53
C LYS A 107 -12.16 -11.41 -3.57
N LYS A 108 -13.32 -10.76 -3.76
CA LYS A 108 -14.40 -11.24 -4.64
C LYS A 108 -14.00 -11.25 -6.12
N LYS A 109 -13.17 -10.29 -6.54
CA LYS A 109 -12.82 -10.05 -7.95
C LYS A 109 -11.33 -10.12 -8.22
N ASN A 110 -10.54 -10.46 -7.19
CA ASN A 110 -9.08 -10.52 -7.24
C ASN A 110 -8.43 -9.25 -7.81
N GLU A 111 -9.05 -8.10 -7.53
CA GLU A 111 -8.66 -6.79 -8.07
C GLU A 111 -8.29 -5.83 -6.94
N ILE A 112 -7.48 -4.83 -7.27
CA ILE A 112 -7.17 -3.73 -6.35
C ILE A 112 -8.21 -2.63 -6.57
N VAL A 113 -9.00 -2.37 -5.53
CA VAL A 113 -9.95 -1.25 -5.51
C VAL A 113 -9.29 -0.05 -4.85
N LEU A 114 -9.60 1.13 -5.36
CA LEU A 114 -9.07 2.39 -4.85
C LEU A 114 -10.23 3.34 -4.51
N GLN A 115 -10.00 4.14 -3.47
CA GLN A 115 -10.90 5.22 -3.08
C GLN A 115 -10.08 6.49 -2.84
N CYS A 116 -10.36 7.54 -3.61
CA CYS A 116 -9.74 8.84 -3.44
C CYS A 116 -10.44 9.63 -2.33
N LYS A 117 -9.67 10.16 -1.38
CA LYS A 117 -10.20 11.00 -0.30
C LYS A 117 -10.53 12.42 -0.78
N ALA A 118 -9.76 12.95 -1.72
CA ALA A 118 -9.91 14.31 -2.20
C ALA A 118 -11.13 14.51 -3.12
N CYS A 119 -11.32 13.63 -4.11
CA CYS A 119 -12.42 13.75 -5.08
C CYS A 119 -13.55 12.73 -4.90
N GLY A 120 -13.42 11.78 -3.97
CA GLY A 120 -14.41 10.73 -3.73
C GLY A 120 -14.47 9.63 -4.80
N HIS A 121 -13.61 9.68 -5.83
CA HIS A 121 -13.61 8.68 -6.90
C HIS A 121 -13.34 7.27 -6.36
N LYS A 122 -14.20 6.32 -6.74
CA LYS A 122 -14.07 4.90 -6.45
C LYS A 122 -13.85 4.16 -7.76
N GLY A 123 -12.80 3.37 -7.83
CA GLY A 123 -12.43 2.66 -9.04
C GLY A 123 -11.60 1.42 -8.76
N ARG A 124 -11.06 0.85 -9.82
CA ARG A 124 -10.10 -0.25 -9.78
C ARG A 124 -8.83 0.16 -10.50
N ILE A 125 -7.70 -0.36 -10.03
CA ILE A 125 -6.43 -0.23 -10.75
C ILE A 125 -6.50 -1.14 -11.98
N LYS A 126 -5.94 -0.68 -13.11
CA LYS A 126 -5.82 -1.50 -14.32
C LYS A 126 -4.89 -2.67 -14.04
N ASP A 127 -5.35 -3.89 -14.36
CA ASP A 127 -4.50 -5.06 -14.20
C ASP A 127 -3.36 -5.04 -15.23
N ASN A 128 -2.14 -5.07 -14.72
CA ASN A 128 -0.90 -5.16 -15.50
C ASN A 128 -0.28 -6.56 -15.35
N GLY A 129 -1.12 -7.59 -15.11
CA GLY A 129 -0.73 -8.97 -14.92
C GLY A 129 0.10 -9.20 -13.64
N LYS A 130 1.37 -9.57 -13.82
CA LYS A 130 2.23 -10.04 -12.71
C LYS A 130 2.47 -8.97 -11.64
N ILE A 131 2.64 -7.70 -12.03
CA ILE A 131 2.98 -6.62 -11.09
C ILE A 131 1.79 -6.30 -10.17
N THR A 132 0.59 -6.14 -10.75
CA THR A 132 -0.63 -5.89 -9.98
C THR A 132 -0.92 -7.02 -9.00
N LYS A 133 -0.66 -8.28 -9.40
CA LYS A 133 -0.77 -9.43 -8.49
C LYS A 133 0.19 -9.37 -7.31
N CYS A 134 1.43 -8.91 -7.52
CA CYS A 134 2.39 -8.74 -6.42
C CYS A 134 1.94 -7.69 -5.42
N VAL A 135 1.47 -6.54 -5.91
CA VAL A 135 0.93 -5.46 -5.08
C VAL A 135 -0.32 -5.95 -4.34
N TYR A 136 -1.26 -6.58 -5.03
CA TYR A 136 -2.49 -7.15 -4.46
C TYR A 136 -2.22 -8.10 -3.28
N ASN A 137 -1.20 -8.95 -3.40
CA ASN A 137 -0.85 -9.91 -2.35
C ASN A 137 -0.27 -9.26 -1.09
N SER A 138 0.35 -8.08 -1.24
CA SER A 138 0.92 -7.32 -0.13
C SER A 138 -0.08 -6.41 0.58
N LEU A 139 -1.20 -6.07 -0.07
CA LEU A 139 -2.19 -5.16 0.52
C LEU A 139 -2.98 -5.85 1.64
N PRO A 140 -3.37 -5.10 2.69
CA PRO A 140 -4.21 -5.63 3.75
C PRO A 140 -5.54 -6.09 3.15
N LYS A 141 -5.74 -7.41 3.15
CA LYS A 141 -7.01 -8.02 2.78
C LYS A 141 -7.94 -7.80 3.97
N LYS A 142 -9.16 -7.29 3.74
CA LYS A 142 -10.20 -7.37 4.77
C LYS A 142 -10.35 -8.85 5.13
N GLN A 143 -9.84 -9.24 6.30
CA GLN A 143 -10.28 -10.43 6.99
C GLN A 143 -11.59 -10.01 7.63
N THR A 144 -12.72 -10.31 6.99
CA THR A 144 -13.94 -10.57 7.76
C THR A 144 -13.58 -11.76 8.64
N ARG A 145 -13.09 -11.49 9.85
CA ARG A 145 -13.03 -12.51 10.89
C ARG A 145 -14.49 -12.75 11.25
N GLN A 146 -15.07 -13.80 10.67
CA GLN A 146 -16.33 -14.32 11.16
C GLN A 146 -16.02 -14.91 12.53
N VAL A 147 -16.73 -14.42 13.55
CA VAL A 147 -16.70 -14.99 14.88
C VAL A 147 -18.00 -15.76 15.04
N LYS A 148 -17.91 -16.97 15.55
CA LYS A 148 -19.08 -17.71 15.98
C LYS A 148 -19.47 -17.19 17.35
N ILE A 149 -20.64 -16.59 17.47
CA ILE A 149 -21.22 -16.19 18.75
C ILE A 149 -22.26 -17.23 19.11
N GLU A 150 -22.24 -17.68 20.36
CA GLU A 150 -23.27 -18.53 20.93
C GLU A 150 -24.11 -17.72 21.90
N CYS A 151 -25.43 -17.70 21.70
CA CYS A 151 -26.36 -17.07 22.60
C CYS A 151 -26.55 -17.95 23.85
N LEU A 152 -26.16 -17.46 25.01
CA LEU A 152 -26.21 -18.20 26.28
C LEU A 152 -27.62 -18.59 26.72
N GLU A 153 -28.65 -17.85 26.28
CA GLU A 153 -30.05 -18.08 26.70
C GLU A 153 -30.77 -19.11 25.83
N CYS A 154 -30.44 -19.19 24.54
CA CYS A 154 -31.14 -20.06 23.59
C CYS A 154 -30.26 -21.06 22.85
N GLY A 155 -28.94 -21.07 23.08
CA GLY A 155 -27.98 -22.00 22.47
C GLY A 155 -27.79 -21.82 20.96
N ASN A 156 -28.40 -20.81 20.36
CA ASN A 156 -28.26 -20.55 18.92
C ASN A 156 -26.87 -19.98 18.62
N THR A 157 -26.28 -20.47 17.54
CA THR A 157 -24.98 -20.01 17.08
C THR A 157 -25.12 -19.19 15.79
N ASP A 158 -24.71 -17.93 15.86
CA ASP A 158 -24.71 -17.02 14.71
C ASP A 158 -23.27 -16.70 14.28
N GLU A 159 -23.05 -16.55 12.97
CA GLU A 159 -21.80 -16.06 12.41
C GLU A 159 -21.89 -14.55 12.15
N VAL A 160 -21.13 -13.76 12.92
CA VAL A 160 -21.10 -12.30 12.75
C VAL A 160 -19.70 -11.78 12.43
N ASP A 161 -19.64 -10.63 11.73
CA ASP A 161 -18.39 -9.96 11.40
C ASP A 161 -17.79 -9.27 12.65
N TYR A 162 -16.56 -9.61 13.01
CA TYR A 162 -15.81 -9.02 14.14
C TYR A 162 -15.76 -7.48 14.10
N ALA A 163 -15.81 -6.88 12.91
CA ALA A 163 -15.87 -5.42 12.77
C ALA A 163 -17.21 -4.82 13.27
N ILE A 164 -18.32 -5.56 13.15
CA ILE A 164 -19.64 -5.18 13.65
C ILE A 164 -19.63 -5.20 15.19
N LEU A 165 -19.14 -6.30 15.78
CA LEU A 165 -18.92 -6.46 17.23
C LEU A 165 -18.17 -5.28 17.86
N LYS A 166 -17.07 -4.82 17.24
CA LYS A 166 -16.27 -3.70 17.75
C LYS A 166 -16.91 -2.32 17.57
N SER A 167 -17.90 -2.17 16.70
CA SER A 167 -18.52 -0.88 16.37
C SER A 167 -19.73 -0.51 17.23
N GLY A 168 -20.17 -1.39 18.13
CA GLY A 168 -21.24 -1.06 19.09
C GLY A 168 -21.87 -2.30 19.69
N TRP A 169 -21.42 -2.63 20.90
CA TRP A 169 -22.15 -3.18 22.06
C TRP A 169 -21.07 -3.29 23.16
N SER A 170 -20.83 -2.17 23.84
CA SER A 170 -20.06 -2.21 25.09
C SER A 170 -21.00 -2.73 26.17
N ASP A 171 -20.47 -3.67 26.95
CA ASP A 171 -21.11 -4.35 28.09
C ASP A 171 -21.98 -5.56 27.71
N GLU A 172 -21.35 -6.75 27.63
CA GLU A 172 -21.92 -8.10 27.94
C GLU A 172 -21.38 -9.30 27.11
N VAL A 173 -20.22 -9.21 26.45
CA VAL A 173 -19.63 -10.41 25.80
C VAL A 173 -18.16 -10.58 26.17
N LYS A 174 -17.84 -11.62 26.96
CA LYS A 174 -16.46 -12.09 27.15
C LYS A 174 -16.07 -12.97 25.96
N LEU A 175 -15.01 -12.57 25.27
CA LEU A 175 -14.33 -13.39 24.26
C LEU A 175 -13.71 -14.61 24.94
N GLY A 176 -14.15 -15.82 24.55
CA GLY A 176 -13.51 -17.09 24.86
C GLY A 176 -12.38 -17.42 23.90
#